data_AF-A0A5N7D2B0-F1
#
_entry.id   AF-A0A5N7D2B0-F1
#
_cell.length_a   1.000
_cell.length_b   1.000
_cell.length_c   1.000
_cell.angle_alpha   90.00
_cell.angle_beta   90.00
_cell.angle_gamma   90.00
#
_symmetry.space_group_name_H-M   'P 1'
#
loop_
_entity.id
_entity.type
_entity.pdbx_description
1 polymer ?
#
loop_
_entity_poly.entity_id
_entity_poly.type
_entity_poly.pdbx_seq_one_letter_code
_entity_poly.pdbx_strand_id
1 'polypeptide(L)' 'MVRFAVPGRVMNGDEKICHEAATMQFIKDKTNIPVPSIIAWGLSDENPLGLGAFIIMEFIEGGDR' A
#
# COMPACT_ATOMS: atom_id res chain seq x y z
N MET A 1 -9.43 0.29 -2.86
CA MET A 1 -9.14 1.17 -1.69
C MET A 1 -7.85 1.92 -1.97
N VAL A 2 -7.76 3.22 -1.63
CA VAL A 2 -6.51 3.99 -1.69
C VAL A 2 -6.06 4.35 -0.28
N ARG A 3 -4.74 4.26 -0.01
CA ARG A 3 -4.13 4.65 1.26
C ARG A 3 -2.93 5.56 0.99
N PHE A 4 -2.78 6.57 1.84
CA PHE A 4 -1.63 7.49 1.83
C PHE A 4 -0.80 7.30 3.09
N ALA A 5 0.51 7.52 2.98
CA ALA A 5 1.35 7.66 4.18
C ALA A 5 0.95 8.94 4.93
N VAL A 6 0.67 8.83 6.22
CA VAL A 6 0.26 9.98 7.04
C VAL A 6 1.51 10.67 7.61
N PRO A 7 1.77 11.95 7.27
CA PRO A 7 2.88 12.71 7.86
C PRO A 7 2.80 12.73 9.38
N GLY A 8 3.94 12.61 10.06
CA GLY A 8 4.02 12.60 11.53
C GLY A 8 3.67 11.27 12.21
N ARG A 9 3.10 10.30 11.47
CA ARG A 9 3.02 8.89 11.92
C ARG A 9 4.06 7.99 11.24
N VAL A 10 4.43 8.34 10.01
CA VAL A 10 5.46 7.65 9.24
C VAL A 10 6.60 8.62 9.01
N MET A 11 7.82 8.20 9.37
CA MET A 11 9.03 9.04 9.22
C MET A 11 9.45 9.19 7.76
N ASN A 12 9.33 8.12 6.97
CA ASN A 12 9.64 8.09 5.54
C ASN A 12 8.50 7.38 4.78
N GLY A 13 7.63 8.16 4.14
CA GLY A 13 6.45 7.65 3.44
C GLY A 13 6.81 6.77 2.24
N ASP A 14 7.83 7.16 1.48
CA ASP A 14 8.28 6.49 0.27
C ASP A 14 8.84 5.10 0.59
N GLU A 15 9.77 5.04 1.54
CA GLU A 15 10.34 3.78 2.01
C GLU A 15 9.26 2.84 2.57
N LYS A 16 8.30 3.40 3.31
CA LYS A 16 7.17 2.63 3.85
C LYS A 16 6.30 2.03 2.75
N ILE A 17 6.00 2.76 1.68
CA ILE A 17 5.20 2.24 0.56
C ILE A 17 5.97 1.19 -0.24
N CYS A 18 7.26 1.38 -0.50
CA CYS A 18 8.11 0.37 -1.16
C CYS A 18 8.10 -0.96 -0.39
N HIS A 19 8.32 -0.91 0.93
CA HIS A 19 8.33 -2.11 1.76
C HIS A 19 6.96 -2.80 1.82
N GLU A 20 5.88 -2.03 1.93
CA GLU A 20 4.52 -2.60 1.94
C GLU A 20 4.20 -3.28 0.61
N ALA A 21 4.52 -2.63 -0.52
CA ALA A 21 4.28 -3.17 -1.84
C ALA A 21 5.04 -4.48 -2.08
N ALA A 22 6.34 -4.48 -1.79
CA ALA A 22 7.20 -5.65 -1.93
C ALA A 22 6.76 -6.80 -1.01
N THR A 23 6.39 -6.50 0.24
CA THR A 23 5.97 -7.51 1.22
C THR A 23 4.66 -8.17 0.83
N MET A 24 3.64 -7.38 0.42
CA MET A 24 2.35 -7.93 0.00
C MET A 24 2.49 -8.79 -1.25
N GLN A 25 3.29 -8.36 -2.23
CA GLN A 25 3.59 -9.16 -3.41
C GLN A 25 4.29 -10.48 -3.03
N PHE A 26 5.30 -10.41 -2.15
CA PHE A 26 6.01 -11.60 -1.67
C PHE A 26 5.07 -12.58 -0.96
N ILE A 27 4.21 -12.10 -0.05
CA ILE A 27 3.25 -12.94 0.68
C ILE A 27 2.30 -13.64 -0.30
N LYS A 28 1.78 -12.89 -1.28
CA LYS A 28 0.88 -13.40 -2.32
C LYS A 28 1.54 -14.49 -3.17
N ASP A 29 2.83 -14.33 -3.47
CA ASP A 29 3.58 -15.27 -4.33
C ASP A 29 4.09 -16.50 -3.59
N LYS A 30 4.35 -16.38 -2.28
CA LYS A 30 5.01 -17.44 -1.48
C LYS A 30 4.07 -18.19 -0.55
N THR A 31 2.86 -17.71 -0.33
CA THR A 31 1.93 -18.28 0.64
C THR A 31 0.51 -18.29 0.09
N ASN A 32 -0.38 -19.04 0.74
CA ASN A 32 -1.81 -19.01 0.47
C ASN A 32 -2.57 -18.07 1.43
N ILE A 33 -1.85 -17.19 2.14
CA ILE A 33 -2.50 -16.20 3.02
C ILE A 33 -3.20 -15.18 2.12
N PRO A 34 -4.53 -14.97 2.28
CA PRO A 34 -5.25 -14.01 1.47
C PRO A 34 -4.81 -12.59 1.86
N VAL A 35 -4.17 -11.90 0.94
CA VAL A 35 -3.83 -10.47 1.04
C VAL A 35 -4.44 -9.71 -0.14
N PRO A 36 -4.83 -8.43 0.02
CA PRO A 36 -5.32 -7.63 -1.10
C PRO A 36 -4.29 -7.57 -2.23
N SER A 37 -4.74 -7.69 -3.47
CA SER A 37 -3.85 -7.46 -4.61
C SER A 37 -3.53 -5.98 -4.75
N ILE A 38 -2.28 -5.66 -5.04
CA ILE A 38 -1.85 -4.31 -5.38
C ILE A 38 -2.26 -4.02 -6.82
N ILE A 39 -2.92 -2.88 -7.03
CA ILE A 39 -3.33 -2.40 -8.35
C ILE A 39 -2.31 -1.38 -8.86
N ALA A 40 -1.89 -0.45 -8.00
CA ALA A 40 -0.85 0.53 -8.28
C ALA A 40 -0.27 1.07 -6.96
N TRP A 41 0.93 1.62 -6.99
CA TRP A 41 1.53 2.38 -5.90
C TRP A 41 2.50 3.38 -6.49
N GLY A 42 2.89 4.40 -5.72
CA GLY A 42 3.83 5.41 -6.18
C GLY A 42 4.43 6.20 -5.02
N LEU A 43 5.60 6.75 -5.29
CA LEU A 43 6.35 7.60 -4.38
C LEU A 43 5.72 9.00 -4.28
N SER A 44 6.20 9.78 -3.32
CA SER A 44 5.68 11.13 -3.07
C SER A 44 5.93 12.09 -4.24
N ASP A 45 7.05 11.96 -4.93
CA ASP A 45 7.42 12.78 -6.11
C ASP A 45 6.67 12.36 -7.39
N GLU A 46 6.27 11.09 -7.48
CA GLU A 46 5.45 10.54 -8.56
C GLU A 46 3.96 10.92 -8.43
N ASN A 47 3.53 11.45 -7.29
CA ASN A 47 2.14 11.83 -7.05
C ASN A 47 1.86 13.26 -7.52
N PRO A 48 1.17 13.46 -8.67
CA PRO A 48 0.92 14.79 -9.23
C PRO A 48 0.02 15.68 -8.38
N LEU A 49 -0.69 15.10 -7.40
CA LEU A 49 -1.54 15.84 -6.47
C LEU A 49 -0.79 16.34 -5.22
N GLY A 50 0.48 15.97 -5.05
CA GLY A 50 1.28 16.35 -3.89
C GLY A 50 0.79 15.76 -2.56
N LEU A 51 0.01 14.67 -2.60
CA LEU A 51 -0.56 14.03 -1.41
C LEU A 51 0.41 13.03 -0.74
N GLY A 52 1.66 12.97 -1.20
CA GLY A 52 2.67 12.02 -0.76
C GLY A 52 2.50 10.63 -1.34
N ALA A 53 3.33 9.70 -0.86
CA ALA A 53 3.33 8.31 -1.32
C ALA A 53 1.98 7.62 -1.11
N PHE A 54 1.61 6.76 -2.05
CA PHE A 54 0.30 6.12 -2.07
C PHE A 54 0.35 4.65 -2.49
N ILE A 55 -0.67 3.89 -2.07
CA ILE A 55 -0.93 2.54 -2.54
C ILE A 55 -2.42 2.36 -2.85
N ILE A 56 -2.70 1.80 -4.01
CA ILE A 56 -4.02 1.40 -4.50
C ILE A 56 -4.04 -0.12 -4.52
N MET A 57 -5.02 -0.68 -3.82
CA MET A 57 -5.17 -2.13 -3.69
C MET A 57 -6.65 -2.52 -3.72
N GLU A 58 -6.89 -3.81 -3.91
CA GLU A 58 -8.23 -4.40 -3.77
C GLU A 58 -8.84 -4.03 -2.41
N PHE A 59 -10.15 -3.77 -2.42
CA PHE A 59 -10.90 -3.65 -1.18
C PHE A 59 -11.41 -5.05 -0.80
N ILE A 60 -11.11 -5.47 0.42
CA ILE A 60 -11.65 -6.72 0.97
C ILE A 60 -12.72 -6.31 1.98
N GLU A 61 -13.96 -6.72 1.70
CA GLU A 61 -15.05 -6.57 2.64
C GLU A 61 -14.79 -7.49 3.85
N GLY A 62 -14.77 -6.89 5.04
CA GLY A 62 -14.70 -7.67 6.28
C GLY A 62 -16.00 -8.44 6.45
N GLY A 63 -15.92 -9.73 6.81
CA GLY A 63 -17.12 -10.46 7.19
C GLY A 63 -17.65 -9.91 8.51
N ASP A 64 -18.82 -9.28 8.49
CA ASP A 64 -19.59 -8.99 9.70
C ASP A 64 -19.88 -10.32 10.42
N ARG A 65 -19.18 -10.53 11.54
CA ARG A 65 -19.53 -11.52 12.56
C ARG A 65 -19.87 -10.81 13.85
#